data_AF-X1EXV8-F1
#
_entry.id   AF-X1EXV8-F1
#
_cell.length_a   1.000
_cell.length_b   1.000
_cell.length_c   1.000
_cell.angle_alpha   90.00
_cell.angle_beta   90.00
_cell.angle_gamma   90.00
#
_symmetry.space_group_name_H-M   'P 1'
#
loop_
_entity.id
_entity.type
_entity.pdbx_description
1 polymer ?
#
loop_
_entity_poly.entity_id
_entity_poly.type
_entity_poly.pdbx_seq_one_letter_code
_entity_poly.pdbx_strand_id
1 'polypeptide(L)'
;MSGVKTGLGYIKDSFSQILKGFILFILATSGLGFAVLLRNFGYNGSTIAFAGIVLEAIALILSYILLRKYVTIKEEDKGKEQKGKGKFK
;
A
#
# COMPACT_ATOMS: atom_id res chain seq x y z
N MET A 1 -16.92 -17.41 -25.74
CA MET A 1 -16.80 -17.56 -24.27
C MET A 1 -15.40 -17.17 -23.75
N SER A 2 -14.72 -16.17 -24.34
CA SER A 2 -13.27 -15.95 -24.18
C SER A 2 -12.84 -14.58 -23.62
N GLY A 3 -13.78 -13.72 -23.21
CA GLY A 3 -13.46 -12.41 -22.60
C GLY A 3 -13.30 -12.48 -21.07
N VAL A 4 -14.14 -13.26 -20.40
CA VAL A 4 -14.21 -13.31 -18.93
C VAL A 4 -13.02 -14.03 -18.30
N LYS A 5 -12.53 -15.11 -18.93
CA LYS A 5 -11.33 -15.84 -18.46
C LYS A 5 -10.05 -15.02 -18.60
N THR A 6 -9.95 -14.21 -19.66
CA THR A 6 -8.83 -13.29 -19.89
C THR A 6 -8.86 -12.13 -18.91
N GLY A 7 -10.05 -11.55 -18.66
CA GLY A 7 -10.23 -10.49 -17.65
C GLY A 7 -9.89 -10.95 -16.23
N LEU A 8 -10.31 -12.17 -15.84
CA LEU A 8 -9.97 -12.75 -14.53
C LEU A 8 -8.47 -13.00 -14.37
N GLY A 9 -7.75 -13.36 -15.43
CA GLY A 9 -6.29 -13.49 -15.42
C GLY A 9 -5.60 -12.17 -15.12
N TYR A 10 -5.99 -11.10 -15.80
CA TYR A 10 -5.44 -9.74 -15.58
C TYR A 10 -5.77 -9.18 -14.20
N ILE A 11 -6.97 -9.44 -13.69
CA ILE A 11 -7.36 -9.04 -12.33
C ILE A 11 -6.51 -9.76 -11.30
N LYS A 12 -6.22 -11.04 -11.51
CA LYS A 12 -5.39 -11.84 -10.60
C LYS A 12 -3.94 -11.35 -10.57
N ASP A 13 -3.40 -10.93 -11.72
CA ASP A 13 -2.05 -10.35 -11.82
C ASP A 13 -1.97 -8.96 -11.15
N SER A 14 -2.99 -8.14 -11.37
CA SER A 14 -3.11 -6.80 -10.77
C SER A 14 -3.56 -6.83 -9.30
N PHE A 15 -4.02 -7.97 -8.78
CA PHE A 15 -4.53 -8.12 -7.42
C PHE A 15 -3.49 -7.72 -6.37
N SER A 16 -2.21 -7.98 -6.63
CA SER A 16 -1.10 -7.57 -5.76
C SER A 16 -0.95 -6.05 -5.67
N GLN A 17 -1.18 -5.31 -6.76
CA GLN A 17 -1.18 -3.84 -6.74
C GLN A 17 -2.45 -3.29 -6.07
N ILE A 18 -3.61 -3.88 -6.36
CA ILE A 18 -4.89 -3.52 -5.74
C ILE A 18 -4.82 -3.68 -4.22
N LEU A 19 -4.30 -4.81 -3.75
CA LEU A 19 -4.15 -5.09 -2.32
C LEU A 19 -3.21 -4.08 -1.63
N LYS A 20 -2.10 -3.71 -2.29
CA LYS A 20 -1.18 -2.68 -1.76
C LYS A 20 -1.84 -1.30 -1.70
N GLY A 21 -2.60 -0.91 -2.73
CA GLY A 21 -3.38 0.33 -2.73
C GLY A 21 -4.44 0.34 -1.64
N PHE A 22 -5.10 -0.80 -1.44
CA PHE A 22 -6.08 -0.97 -0.37
C PHE A 22 -5.47 -0.85 1.03
N ILE A 23 -4.26 -1.39 1.23
CA ILE A 23 -3.52 -1.22 2.49
C ILE A 23 -3.19 0.26 2.74
N LEU A 24 -2.73 0.99 1.73
CA LEU A 24 -2.46 2.43 1.85
C LEU A 24 -3.75 3.23 2.15
N PHE A 25 -4.87 2.83 1.55
CA PHE A 25 -6.17 3.46 1.81
C PHE A 25 -6.64 3.25 3.25
N ILE A 26 -6.56 2.02 3.77
CA ILE A 26 -6.85 1.74 5.19
C ILE A 26 -5.91 2.53 6.09
N LEU A 27 -4.62 2.57 5.75
CA LEU A 27 -3.64 3.29 6.55
C LEU A 27 -3.92 4.80 6.60
N ALA A 28 -4.29 5.40 5.46
CA ALA A 28 -4.66 6.82 5.38
C ALA A 28 -5.94 7.16 6.13
N THR A 29 -6.90 6.23 6.19
CA THR A 29 -8.19 6.43 6.89
C THR A 29 -8.15 5.97 8.36
N SER A 30 -7.11 5.26 8.77
CA SER A 30 -6.99 4.66 10.10
C SER A 30 -7.02 5.67 11.25
N GLY A 31 -6.43 6.86 11.06
CA GLY A 31 -6.44 7.94 12.06
C GLY A 31 -7.85 8.39 12.43
N LEU A 32 -8.72 8.47 11.42
CA LEU A 32 -10.10 8.91 11.59
C LEU A 32 -10.93 7.85 12.32
N GLY A 33 -10.78 6.58 11.94
CA GLY A 33 -11.42 5.46 12.64
C GLY A 33 -10.94 5.32 14.10
N PHE A 34 -9.65 5.49 14.33
CA PHE A 34 -9.05 5.43 15.67
C PHE A 34 -9.53 6.59 16.56
N ALA A 35 -9.65 7.79 16.01
CA ALA A 35 -10.19 8.95 16.73
C ALA A 35 -11.66 8.74 17.13
N VAL A 36 -12.49 8.20 16.22
CA VAL A 36 -13.90 7.88 16.51
C VAL A 36 -14.02 6.80 17.59
N LEU A 37 -13.19 5.76 17.54
CA LEU A 37 -13.16 4.73 18.58
C LEU A 37 -12.81 5.32 19.94
N LEU A 38 -11.70 6.05 20.05
CA LEU A 38 -11.29 6.68 21.31
C LEU A 38 -12.34 7.66 21.85
N ARG A 39 -13.03 8.38 20.96
CA ARG A 39 -14.16 9.24 21.33
C ARG A 39 -15.30 8.44 21.95
N ASN A 40 -15.66 7.29 21.39
CA ASN A 40 -16.69 6.40 21.92
C ASN A 40 -16.32 5.78 23.27
N PHE A 41 -15.02 5.58 23.54
CA PHE A 41 -14.52 5.14 24.86
C PHE A 41 -14.48 6.28 25.90
N GLY A 42 -14.87 7.51 25.54
CA GLY A 42 -14.93 8.63 26.47
C GLY A 42 -13.57 9.31 26.73
N TYR A 43 -12.56 9.08 25.90
CA TYR A 43 -11.26 9.76 26.04
C TYR A 43 -11.37 11.26 25.68
N ASN A 44 -10.57 12.07 26.38
CA ASN A 44 -10.49 13.51 26.15
C ASN A 44 -9.86 13.84 24.79
N GLY A 45 -10.22 15.01 24.24
CA GLY A 45 -9.72 15.47 22.93
C GLY A 45 -8.20 15.51 22.83
N SER A 46 -7.50 15.87 23.91
CA SER A 46 -6.03 15.88 23.96
C SER A 46 -5.42 14.49 23.83
N THR A 47 -6.00 13.48 24.47
CA THR A 47 -5.55 12.08 24.37
C THR A 47 -5.76 11.55 22.96
N ILE A 48 -6.91 11.88 22.34
CA ILE A 48 -7.22 11.51 20.96
C ILE A 48 -6.22 12.16 20.00
N ALA A 49 -5.95 13.45 20.16
CA ALA A 49 -5.00 14.18 19.33
C ALA A 49 -3.57 13.61 19.46
N PHE A 50 -3.10 13.36 20.68
CA PHE A 50 -1.78 12.78 20.90
C PHE A 50 -1.65 11.39 20.28
N ALA A 51 -2.64 10.53 20.53
CA ALA A 51 -2.63 9.17 19.99
C ALA A 51 -2.76 9.18 18.45
N GLY A 52 -3.49 10.16 17.88
CA GLY A 52 -3.57 10.40 16.44
C GLY A 52 -2.23 10.79 15.82
N ILE A 53 -1.48 11.69 16.45
CA ILE A 53 -0.12 12.09 15.99
C ILE A 53 0.82 10.87 15.97
N VAL A 54 0.79 10.05 17.03
CA VAL A 54 1.60 8.82 17.10
C VAL A 54 1.20 7.85 15.98
N LEU A 55 -0.11 7.68 15.75
CA LEU A 55 -0.62 6.82 14.70
C LEU A 55 -0.20 7.30 13.30
N GLU A 56 -0.27 8.61 13.04
CA GLU A 56 0.18 9.21 11.77
C GLU A 56 1.68 9.02 11.55
N ALA A 57 2.50 9.18 12.60
CA ALA A 57 3.94 8.94 12.51
C ALA A 57 4.23 7.49 12.08
N ILE A 58 3.53 6.51 12.65
CA ILE A 58 3.64 5.10 12.28
C ILE A 58 3.15 4.88 10.83
N ALA A 59 2.04 5.50 10.45
CA ALA A 59 1.49 5.42 9.10
C ALA A 59 2.45 5.96 8.04
N LEU A 60 3.14 7.07 8.34
CA LEU A 60 4.16 7.64 7.46
C LEU A 60 5.36 6.71 7.31
N ILE A 61 5.85 6.12 8.41
CA ILE A 61 6.97 5.16 8.37
C ILE A 61 6.58 3.94 7.52
N LEU A 62 5.40 3.38 7.74
CA LEU A 62 4.91 2.23 6.98
C LEU A 62 4.70 2.57 5.50
N SER A 63 4.14 3.73 5.20
CA SER A 63 3.98 4.23 3.82
C SER A 63 5.32 4.39 3.13
N TYR A 64 6.32 4.94 3.82
CA TYR A 64 7.69 5.08 3.31
C TYR A 64 8.32 3.72 2.99
N ILE A 65 8.21 2.74 3.89
CA ILE A 65 8.76 1.39 3.65
C ILE A 65 8.04 0.70 2.48
N LEU A 66 6.72 0.80 2.40
CA LEU A 66 5.92 0.22 1.32
C LEU A 66 6.25 0.86 -0.04
N LEU A 67 6.33 2.19 -0.08
CA LEU A 67 6.72 2.94 -1.28
C LEU A 67 8.16 2.62 -1.69
N ARG A 68 9.10 2.60 -0.75
CA ARG A 68 10.50 2.26 -1.02
C ARG A 68 10.63 0.86 -1.59
N LYS A 69 9.96 -0.13 -1.00
CA LYS A 69 9.93 -1.50 -1.52
C LYS A 69 9.32 -1.56 -2.92
N TYR A 70 8.30 -0.75 -3.21
CA TYR A 70 7.71 -0.69 -4.54
C TYR A 70 8.64 -0.05 -5.59
N VAL A 71 9.32 1.04 -5.24
CA VAL A 71 10.30 1.69 -6.13
C VAL A 71 11.48 0.76 -6.40
N THR A 72 12.04 0.11 -5.37
CA THR A 72 13.14 -0.85 -5.53
C THR A 72 12.76 -2.07 -6.36
N ILE A 73 11.57 -2.66 -6.17
CA ILE A 73 11.12 -3.80 -6.99
C ILE A 73 10.97 -3.40 -8.47
N LYS A 74 10.53 -2.16 -8.76
CA LYS A 74 10.46 -1.65 -10.13
C LYS A 74 11.83 -1.49 -10.79
N GLU A 75 12.89 -1.23 -10.04
CA GLU A 75 14.26 -1.16 -10.58
C GLU A 75 14.82 -2.55 -10.89
N GLU A 76 14.56 -3.55 -10.05
CA GLU A 76 15.02 -4.93 -10.27
C GLU A 76 14.31 -5.61 -11.46
N ASP A 77 13.04 -5.30 -11.69
CA ASP A 77 12.26 -5.85 -12.81
C ASP A 77 12.75 -5.29 -14.17
N LYS A 78 13.06 -3.99 -14.21
CA LYS A 78 13.68 -3.35 -15.40
C LYS A 78 15.10 -3.86 -15.67
N GLY A 79 15.84 -4.27 -14.64
CA GLY A 79 17.19 -4.83 -14.77
C GLY A 79 17.22 -6.25 -15.36
N LYS A 80 16.13 -7.02 -15.24
CA LYS A 80 16.01 -8.37 -15.82
C LYS A 80 15.51 -8.36 -17.27
N GLU A 81 14.75 -7.35 -17.66
CA GLU A 81 14.27 -7.20 -19.05
C GLU A 81 15.36 -6.69 -20.02
N GLN A 82 16.37 -5.96 -19.52
CA GLN A 82 17.48 -5.48 -20.36
C GLN A 82 18.63 -6.48 -20.55
N LYS A 83 18.75 -7.54 -19.73
CA LYS A 83 19.82 -8.55 -19.88
C LYS A 83 19.51 -9.65 -20.90
N GLY A 84 18.32 -9.66 -21.52
CA GLY A 84 17.91 -10.68 -22.50
C GLY A 84 18.16 -10.35 -23.98
N LYS A 85 18.53 -9.10 -24.34
CA LYS A 85 18.72 -8.67 -25.74
C LYS A 85 20.17 -8.33 -26.12
N GLY A 86 21.14 -8.83 -25.35
CA GLY A 86 22.55 -8.41 -25.46
C GLY A 86 23.57 -9.47 -25.90
N LYS A 87 23.15 -10.67 -26.35
CA LYS A 87 24.08 -11.66 -26.92
C LYS A 87 23.41 -12.53 -28.00
N PHE A 88 23.40 -12.02 -29.22
CA PHE A 88 23.51 -12.85 -30.42
C PHE A 88 24.43 -12.10 -31.37
N LYS A 89 25.71 -12.45 -31.33
CA LYS A 89 26.71 -12.14 -32.36
C LYS A 89 27.42 -13.45 -32.65
#